data_AF-A0A7C3QKX2-F1
#
_entry.id   AF-A0A7C3QKX2-F1
#
_cell.length_a   1.000
_cell.length_b   1.000
_cell.length_c   1.000
_cell.angle_alpha   90.00
_cell.angle_beta   90.00
_cell.angle_gamma   90.00
#
_symmetry.space_group_name_H-M   'P 1'
#
loop_
_entity.id
_entity.type
_entity.pdbx_description
1 polymer ?
#
loop_
_entity_poly.entity_id
_entity_poly.type
_entity_poly.pdbx_seq_one_letter_code
_entity_poly.pdbx_strand_id
1 'polypeptide(L)'
;MRQRRLVVAVAVLVLALGIWGPAGAQERTLAFALDTEAFRRPEAEAIADNLRALGIQTEVRVWERTSLIARIQAGERQAYLTDWGSAFL
;
A
#
# COMPACT_ATOMS: atom_id res chain seq x y z
N MET A 1 33.17 31.46 26.33
CA MET A 1 33.71 30.09 26.19
C MET A 1 32.80 28.99 26.75
N ARG A 2 32.08 29.21 27.87
CA ARG A 2 31.20 28.20 28.51
C ARG A 2 29.97 27.80 27.68
N GLN A 3 29.33 28.75 26.98
CA GLN A 3 28.18 28.47 26.10
C GLN A 3 28.54 27.62 24.88
N ARG A 4 29.71 27.85 24.26
CA ARG A 4 30.19 27.05 23.11
C ARG A 4 30.39 25.58 23.48
N ARG A 5 30.86 25.31 24.71
CA ARG A 5 31.04 23.94 25.22
C ARG A 5 29.71 23.24 25.50
N LEU A 6 28.71 23.98 25.97
CA LEU A 6 27.34 23.47 26.18
C LEU A 6 26.67 23.10 24.85
N VAL A 7 26.79 23.95 23.83
CA VAL A 7 26.22 23.65 22.50
C VAL A 7 26.85 22.40 21.88
N VAL A 8 28.18 22.26 21.99
CA VAL A 8 28.88 21.06 21.50
C VAL A 8 28.47 19.82 22.29
N ALA A 9 28.33 19.90 23.61
CA ALA A 9 27.91 18.77 24.43
C ALA A 9 26.48 18.32 24.10
N VAL A 10 25.55 19.25 23.87
CA VAL A 10 24.18 18.95 23.46
C VAL A 10 24.15 18.34 22.06
N ALA A 11 24.92 18.87 21.11
CA ALA A 11 25.01 18.31 19.77
C ALA A 11 25.56 16.87 19.77
N VAL A 12 26.62 16.62 20.55
CA VAL A 12 27.19 15.27 20.73
C VAL A 12 26.19 14.34 21.40
N LEU A 13 25.42 14.81 22.38
CA LEU A 13 24.39 14.02 23.05
C LEU A 13 23.24 13.65 22.09
N VAL A 14 22.79 14.58 21.25
CA VAL A 14 21.75 14.33 20.24
C VAL A 14 22.20 13.33 19.18
N LEU A 15 23.47 13.42 18.75
CA LEU A 15 24.09 12.44 17.85
C LEU A 15 24.26 11.07 18.51
N ALA A 16 24.70 11.01 19.76
CA ALA A 16 24.89 9.76 20.51
C ALA A 16 23.57 9.05 20.86
N LEU A 17 22.50 9.81 21.06
CA LEU A 17 21.16 9.25 21.34
C LEU A 17 20.41 8.81 20.08
N GLY A 18 21.00 8.94 18.89
CA GLY A 18 20.36 8.50 17.63
C GLY A 18 19.10 9.27 17.26
N ILE A 19 18.82 10.39 17.94
CA ILE A 19 17.64 11.25 17.70
C ILE A 19 17.70 11.85 16.28
N TRP A 20 18.90 11.89 15.68
CA TRP A 20 19.16 12.32 14.32
C TRP A 20 19.75 11.19 13.44
N GLY A 21 19.30 9.94 13.65
CA GLY A 21 19.52 8.89 12.67
C GLY A 21 18.75 9.17 11.37
N PRO A 22 19.19 8.66 10.21
CA PRO A 22 18.34 8.68 9.01
C PRO A 22 17.02 8.01 9.39
N ALA A 23 15.89 8.63 9.04
CA ALA A 23 14.60 7.99 9.15
C ALA A 23 14.73 6.66 8.39
N GLY A 24 14.84 5.55 9.12
CA GLY A 24 15.04 4.24 8.52
C GLY A 24 13.97 4.06 7.47
N ALA A 25 14.37 3.69 6.25
CA ALA A 25 13.42 3.36 5.21
C ALA A 25 12.48 2.30 5.79
N GLN A 26 11.23 2.69 6.10
CA GLN A 26 10.25 1.72 6.54
C GLN A 26 10.06 0.78 5.36
N GLU A 27 10.49 -0.47 5.53
CA GLU A 27 10.14 -1.56 4.63
C GLU A 27 8.63 -1.74 4.70
N ARG A 28 7.93 -0.96 3.87
CA ARG A 28 6.48 -1.01 3.80
C ARG A 28 6.13 -1.94 2.67
N THR A 29 5.70 -3.15 3.03
CA THR A 29 5.16 -4.11 2.07
C THR A 29 4.01 -3.45 1.32
N LEU A 30 4.06 -3.49 -0.01
CA LEU A 30 2.97 -2.99 -0.84
C LEU A 30 1.71 -3.80 -0.53
N ALA A 31 0.63 -3.12 -0.16
CA ALA A 31 -0.63 -3.74 0.21
C ALA A 31 -1.80 -2.98 -0.40
N PHE A 32 -2.74 -3.68 -1.04
CA PHE A 32 -3.94 -3.10 -1.61
C PHE A 32 -5.08 -4.13 -1.77
N ALA A 33 -6.29 -3.63 -2.02
CA ALA A 33 -7.44 -4.46 -2.35
C ALA A 33 -7.69 -4.49 -3.86
N LEU A 34 -7.88 -5.68 -4.42
CA LEU A 34 -8.30 -5.91 -5.79
C LEU A 34 -9.83 -6.10 -5.81
N ASP A 35 -10.53 -5.06 -6.22
CA ASP A 35 -11.99 -5.07 -6.29
C ASP A 35 -12.47 -5.78 -7.57
N THR A 36 -13.50 -6.63 -7.46
CA THR A 36 -14.02 -7.41 -8.58
C THR A 36 -15.52 -7.65 -8.47
N GLU A 37 -16.16 -8.03 -9.57
CA GLU A 37 -17.54 -8.55 -9.58
C GLU A 37 -17.53 -10.06 -9.28
N ALA A 38 -18.66 -10.58 -8.77
CA ALA A 38 -18.75 -11.97 -8.32
C ALA A 38 -18.33 -13.00 -9.38
N PHE A 39 -18.68 -12.78 -10.65
CA PHE A 39 -18.38 -13.71 -11.74
C PHE A 39 -16.88 -13.78 -12.09
N ARG A 40 -16.10 -12.73 -11.80
CA ARG A 40 -14.64 -12.68 -12.01
C ARG A 40 -13.83 -13.03 -10.77
N ARG A 41 -14.46 -13.49 -9.69
CA ARG A 41 -13.74 -13.88 -8.47
C ARG A 41 -12.60 -14.87 -8.74
N PRO A 42 -12.77 -15.95 -9.54
CA PRO A 42 -11.69 -16.90 -9.79
C PRO A 42 -10.46 -16.25 -10.45
N GLU A 43 -10.69 -15.33 -11.40
CA GLU A 43 -9.64 -14.56 -12.05
C GLU A 43 -8.92 -13.64 -11.04
N ALA A 44 -9.69 -12.93 -10.20
CA ALA A 44 -9.13 -12.04 -9.18
C ALA A 44 -8.30 -12.79 -8.13
N GLU A 45 -8.75 -13.97 -7.70
CA GLU A 45 -8.03 -14.83 -6.75
C GLU A 45 -6.72 -15.31 -7.35
N ALA A 46 -6.71 -15.77 -8.60
CA ALA A 46 -5.48 -16.18 -9.28
C ALA A 46 -4.47 -15.04 -9.42
N ILE A 47 -4.93 -13.83 -9.75
CA ILE A 47 -4.08 -12.63 -9.79
C ILE A 47 -3.54 -12.30 -8.40
N ALA A 48 -4.39 -12.33 -7.37
CA ALA A 48 -3.98 -12.04 -6.00
C ALA A 48 -2.97 -13.07 -5.47
N ASP A 49 -3.10 -14.35 -5.81
CA ASP A 49 -2.14 -15.40 -5.46
C ASP A 49 -0.77 -15.14 -6.08
N ASN A 50 -0.73 -14.77 -7.37
CA ASN A 50 0.51 -14.39 -8.06
C ASN A 50 1.17 -13.16 -7.40
N LEU A 51 0.38 -12.14 -7.06
CA LEU A 51 0.88 -10.94 -6.38
C LEU A 51 1.43 -11.26 -4.99
N ARG A 52 0.73 -12.12 -4.23
CA ARG A 52 1.19 -12.59 -2.92
C ARG A 52 2.48 -13.40 -3.01
N ALA A 53 2.66 -14.21 -4.06
CA ALA A 53 3.91 -14.93 -4.31
C ALA A 53 5.11 -13.98 -4.57
N LEU A 54 4.84 -12.76 -5.04
CA LEU A 54 5.84 -11.70 -5.24
C LEU A 54 6.03 -10.81 -4.00
N GLY A 55 5.39 -11.14 -2.88
CA GLY A 55 5.48 -10.38 -1.63
C GLY A 55 4.54 -9.15 -1.56
N ILE A 56 3.57 -9.03 -2.46
CA ILE A 56 2.56 -7.96 -2.43
C ILE A 56 1.34 -8.46 -1.66
N GLN A 57 0.89 -7.73 -0.64
CA GLN A 57 -0.28 -8.11 0.15
C GLN A 57 -1.56 -7.69 -0.58
N THR A 58 -2.20 -8.63 -1.28
CA THR A 58 -3.42 -8.38 -2.06
C THR A 58 -4.63 -9.09 -1.47
N GLU A 59 -5.67 -8.32 -1.14
CA GLU A 59 -6.99 -8.81 -0.70
C GLU A 59 -7.99 -8.73 -1.87
N VAL A 60 -8.73 -9.81 -2.16
CA VAL A 60 -9.80 -9.78 -3.17
C VAL A 60 -11.11 -9.34 -2.51
N ARG A 61 -11.76 -8.32 -3.06
CA ARG A 61 -13.06 -7.84 -2.59
C ARG A 61 -14.11 -7.93 -3.68
N VAL A 62 -15.23 -8.54 -3.32
CA VAL A 62 -16.31 -8.82 -4.27
C VAL A 62 -17.44 -7.84 -4.05
N TRP A 63 -17.89 -7.23 -5.16
CA TRP A 63 -18.90 -6.20 -5.15
C TRP A 63 -20.06 -6.53 -6.09
N GLU A 64 -21.19 -5.90 -5.81
CA GLU A 64 -22.25 -5.70 -6.79
C GLU A 64 -21.81 -4.58 -7.77
N ARG A 65 -22.14 -4.75 -9.06
CA ARG A 65 -21.65 -3.91 -10.16
C ARG A 65 -21.92 -2.42 -9.97
N THR A 66 -23.16 -2.04 -9.74
CA THR A 66 -23.56 -0.63 -9.58
C THR A 66 -22.85 0.00 -8.40
N SER A 67 -22.73 -0.74 -7.30
CA SER A 67 -22.02 -0.32 -6.09
C SER A 67 -20.52 -0.15 -6.30
N LEU A 68 -19.90 -1.01 -7.11
CA LEU A 68 -18.48 -0.90 -7.48
C LEU A 68 -18.24 0.31 -8.38
N ILE A 69 -19.04 0.49 -9.43
CA ILE A 69 -18.92 1.60 -10.38
C ILE A 69 -19.04 2.95 -9.66
N ALA A 70 -20.03 3.11 -8.78
CA ALA A 70 -20.23 4.35 -8.04
C ALA A 70 -18.99 4.72 -7.20
N ARG A 71 -18.36 3.73 -6.57
CA ARG A 71 -17.15 3.93 -5.76
C ARG A 71 -15.89 4.19 -6.60
N ILE A 72 -15.79 3.58 -7.77
CA ILE A 72 -14.70 3.86 -8.74
C ILE A 72 -14.81 5.31 -9.20
N GLN A 73 -16.01 5.77 -9.57
CA GLN A 73 -16.26 7.16 -9.98
C GLN A 73 -15.97 8.16 -8.87
N ALA A 74 -16.19 7.78 -7.62
CA ALA A 74 -15.85 8.58 -6.44
C ALA A 74 -14.34 8.58 -6.10
N GLY A 75 -13.51 7.80 -6.81
CA GLY A 75 -12.06 7.71 -6.56
C GLY A 75 -11.68 6.94 -5.30
N GLU A 76 -12.59 6.14 -4.74
CA GLU A 76 -12.37 5.44 -3.47
C GLU A 76 -11.67 4.08 -3.62
N ARG A 77 -11.44 3.62 -4.86
CA ARG A 77 -10.86 2.31 -5.16
C ARG A 77 -9.44 2.44 -5.69
N GLN A 78 -8.57 1.52 -5.27
CA GLN A 78 -7.15 1.53 -5.67
C GLN A 78 -6.90 0.69 -6.92
N ALA A 79 -7.53 -0.48 -7.00
CA ALA A 79 -7.43 -1.40 -8.13
C ALA A 79 -8.75 -2.15 -8.28
N TYR A 80 -9.18 -2.34 -9.52
CA TYR A 80 -10.37 -3.13 -9.84
C TYR A 80 -10.19 -3.88 -11.16
N LEU A 81 -10.84 -5.04 -11.28
CA LEU A 81 -10.93 -5.72 -12.56
C LEU A 81 -11.98 -5.05 -13.45
N THR A 82 -11.62 -4.87 -14.71
CA THR A 82 -12.53 -4.44 -15.77
C THR A 82 -12.20 -5.23 -17.02
N ASP A 83 -13.14 -5.27 -17.93
CA ASP A 83 -12.91 -5.82 -19.24
C ASP A 83 -12.69 -4.74 -20.30
N TRP A 84 -12.07 -5.18 -21.38
CA TRP A 84 -11.90 -4.41 -22.61
C TRP A 84 -12.95 -4.87 -23.65
N GLY A 85 -14.10 -5.39 -23.19
CA GLY A 85 -14.99 -6.25 -23.99
C GLY A 85 -14.58 -7.73 -23.96
N SER A 86 -13.98 -8.19 -22.85
CA SER A 86 -13.50 -9.56 -22.70
C SER A 86 -14.67 -10.56 -22.70
N ALA A 87 -14.53 -11.63 -23.49
CA ALA A 87 -15.47 -12.73 -23.62
C ALA A 87 -15.47 -13.64 -22.37
N PHE A 88 -15.70 -13.04 -21.21
CA PHE A 88 -16.01 -13.81 -20.01
C PHE A 88 -17.48 -14.24 -20.14
N LEU A 89 -17.66 -15.54 -20.43
CA LEU A 89 -18.93 -16.20 -20.72
C LEU A 89 -19.92 -16.12 -19.56
#